data_AF-A0A523AZW1-F1
#
_entry.id   AF-A0A523AZW1-F1
#
_cell.length_a   1.000
_cell.length_b   1.000
_cell.length_c   1.000
_cell.angle_alpha   90.00
_cell.angle_beta   90.00
_cell.angle_gamma   90.00
#
_symmetry.space_group_name_H-M   'P 1'
#
loop_
_entity.id
_entity.type
_entity.pdbx_description
1 polymer ?
#
loop_
_entity_poly.entity_id
_entity_poly.type
_entity_poly.pdbx_seq_one_letter_code
_entity_poly.pdbx_strand_id
1 'polypeptide(L)'
;MSKAIDVLRDEKVQRLLRIIRDKRIELIEPKVEFNFAVKYPVLDDANIPPEEVIKSLSALTEAGILISDVVDNVVVCPHCFSHRLMINVRCPSCHSSRLVMGRMIEHMTCGHIDFEERFKSEEGLFCPNCKKPLNQLGVDYKVFSSLY
;
A
#
# COMPACT_ATOMS: atom_id res chain seq x y z
N MET A 1 -23.98 28.73 9.85
CA MET A 1 -23.14 29.85 10.33
C MET A 1 -22.76 29.74 11.81
N SER A 2 -23.59 29.16 12.70
CA SER A 2 -23.25 29.02 14.13
C SER A 2 -22.09 28.05 14.41
N LYS A 3 -22.08 26.86 13.79
CA LYS A 3 -21.13 25.79 14.09
C LYS A 3 -19.65 26.19 13.87
N ALA A 4 -19.35 26.96 12.82
CA ALA A 4 -18.00 27.43 12.53
C ALA A 4 -17.48 28.42 13.59
N ILE A 5 -18.35 29.29 14.11
CA ILE A 5 -17.99 30.24 15.17
C ILE A 5 -17.69 29.50 16.47
N ASP A 6 -18.44 28.42 16.77
CA ASP A 6 -18.22 27.61 17.96
C ASP A 6 -16.89 26.85 17.91
N VAL A 7 -16.54 26.28 16.75
CA VAL A 7 -15.23 25.60 16.54
C VAL A 7 -14.05 26.57 16.73
N LEU A 8 -14.19 27.81 16.27
CA LEU A 8 -13.15 28.84 16.41
C LEU A 8 -12.94 29.34 17.84
N ARG A 9 -13.82 29.00 18.79
CA ARG A 9 -13.64 29.34 20.22
C ARG A 9 -12.74 28.35 20.96
N ASP A 10 -12.46 27.18 20.39
CA ASP A 10 -11.58 26.20 20.99
C ASP A 10 -10.11 26.69 20.96
N GLU A 11 -9.46 26.75 22.12
CA GLU A 11 -8.07 27.21 22.24
C GLU A 11 -7.07 26.37 21.46
N LYS A 12 -7.33 25.07 21.27
CA LYS A 12 -6.49 24.15 20.51
C LYS A 12 -6.61 24.48 19.02
N VAL A 13 -7.83 24.67 18.54
CA VAL A 13 -8.11 25.09 17.16
C VAL A 13 -7.43 26.43 16.86
N GLN A 14 -7.55 27.40 17.76
CA GLN A 14 -6.89 28.70 17.58
C GLN A 14 -5.37 28.58 17.52
N ARG A 15 -4.76 27.71 18.33
CA ARG A 15 -3.31 27.43 18.27
C ARG A 15 -2.90 26.82 16.93
N LEU A 16 -3.64 25.82 16.44
CA LEU A 16 -3.39 25.21 15.13
C LEU A 16 -3.49 26.24 14.00
N LEU A 17 -4.55 27.05 13.99
CA LEU A 17 -4.74 28.09 12.97
C LEU A 17 -3.64 29.17 12.99
N ARG A 18 -3.12 29.53 14.17
CA ARG A 18 -1.96 30.43 14.27
C ARG A 18 -0.73 29.81 13.62
N ILE A 19 -0.45 28.54 13.88
CA ILE A 19 0.69 27.83 13.27
C ILE A 19 0.53 27.76 11.75
N ILE A 20 -0.66 27.37 11.27
CA ILE A 20 -0.97 27.31 9.83
C ILE A 20 -0.74 28.67 9.17
N ARG A 21 -1.23 29.75 9.78
CA ARG A 21 -1.06 31.12 9.26
C ARG A 21 0.39 31.57 9.30
N ASP A 22 1.05 31.44 10.44
CA ASP A 22 2.38 32.00 10.68
C ASP A 22 3.46 31.27 9.86
N LYS A 23 3.33 29.95 9.71
CA LYS A 23 4.20 29.14 8.84
C LYS A 23 3.74 29.10 7.38
N ARG A 24 2.61 29.73 7.03
CA ARG A 24 2.00 29.71 5.68
C ARG A 24 1.81 28.28 5.14
N ILE A 25 1.22 27.42 5.95
CA ILE A 25 0.97 26.02 5.59
C ILE A 25 -0.21 25.95 4.64
N GLU A 26 0.03 25.48 3.42
CA GLU A 26 -1.02 25.25 2.42
C GLU A 26 -1.51 23.80 2.43
N LEU A 27 -0.66 22.86 2.83
CA LEU A 27 -0.94 21.43 2.88
C LEU A 27 -0.47 20.83 4.21
N ILE A 28 -1.35 20.06 4.85
CA ILE A 28 -1.08 19.40 6.13
C ILE A 28 -1.00 17.89 5.86
N GLU A 29 0.18 17.39 5.50
CA GLU A 29 0.36 15.97 5.20
C GLU A 29 0.41 15.10 6.47
N PRO A 30 -0.37 14.02 6.55
CA PRO A 30 -0.25 13.04 7.61
C PRO A 30 1.01 12.18 7.42
N LYS A 31 1.67 11.80 8.51
CA LYS A 31 2.65 10.72 8.55
C LYS A 31 2.15 9.60 9.43
N VAL A 32 2.09 8.39 8.86
CA VAL A 32 1.73 7.17 9.60
C VAL A 32 3.00 6.56 10.18
N GLU A 33 3.08 6.51 11.52
CA GLU A 33 4.16 5.80 12.20
C GLU A 33 3.81 4.32 12.46
N PHE A 34 4.81 3.50 12.79
CA PHE A 34 4.70 2.03 12.96
C PHE A 34 3.59 1.58 13.93
N ASN A 35 3.23 2.41 14.92
CA ASN A 35 2.14 2.15 15.86
C ASN A 35 0.79 2.80 15.48
N PHE A 36 0.61 3.21 14.22
CA PHE A 36 -0.59 3.91 13.74
C PHE A 36 -0.86 5.24 14.43
N ALA A 37 0.16 5.85 15.04
CA ALA A 37 0.10 7.25 15.36
C ALA A 37 0.12 8.04 14.05
N VAL A 38 -1.04 8.54 13.63
CA VAL A 38 -1.14 9.55 12.59
C VAL A 38 -0.67 10.85 13.21
N LYS A 39 0.44 11.37 12.69
CA LYS A 39 0.98 12.66 13.11
C LYS A 39 0.90 13.65 11.97
N TYR A 40 0.90 14.93 12.32
CA TYR A 40 0.96 16.04 11.39
C TYR A 40 2.19 16.87 11.73
N PRO A 41 3.39 16.50 11.24
CA PRO A 41 4.66 17.05 11.73
C PRO A 41 4.75 18.57 11.66
N VAL A 42 4.11 19.18 10.65
CA VAL A 42 4.08 20.63 10.49
C VAL A 42 3.35 21.36 11.63
N LEU A 43 2.53 20.63 12.40
CA LEU A 43 1.75 21.09 13.55
C LEU A 43 2.35 20.66 14.90
N ASP A 44 3.50 20.00 14.94
CA ASP A 44 4.09 19.48 16.20
C ASP A 44 4.35 20.60 17.23
N ASP A 45 4.70 21.80 16.77
CA ASP A 45 4.91 22.99 17.61
C ASP A 45 3.66 23.42 18.39
N ALA A 46 2.48 22.90 18.06
CA ALA A 46 1.26 23.17 18.80
C ALA A 46 1.28 22.58 20.21
N ASN A 47 2.12 21.56 20.44
CA ASN A 47 2.21 20.80 21.67
C ASN A 47 0.84 20.28 22.14
N ILE A 48 0.05 19.77 21.18
CA ILE A 48 -1.27 19.18 21.37
C ILE A 48 -1.15 17.67 21.17
N PRO A 49 -1.78 16.82 22.01
CA PRO A 49 -1.80 15.38 21.80
C PRO A 49 -2.32 15.00 20.40
N PRO A 50 -1.75 14.00 19.69
CA PRO A 50 -2.14 13.66 18.33
C PRO A 50 -3.64 13.42 18.12
N GLU A 51 -4.30 12.74 19.06
CA GLU A 51 -5.75 12.49 19.02
C GLU A 51 -6.58 13.79 19.01
N GLU A 52 -6.12 14.81 19.73
CA GLU A 52 -6.78 16.11 19.82
C GLU A 52 -6.50 16.97 18.59
N VAL A 53 -5.32 16.82 17.97
CA VAL A 53 -5.03 17.42 16.65
C VAL A 53 -5.97 16.86 15.60
N ILE A 54 -6.14 15.53 15.54
CA ILE A 54 -7.06 14.88 14.60
C ILE A 54 -8.49 15.42 14.77
N LYS A 55 -9.01 15.46 16.02
CA LYS A 55 -10.35 16.01 16.30
C LYS A 55 -10.49 17.46 15.84
N SER A 56 -9.46 18.29 16.08
CA SER A 56 -9.47 19.70 15.71
C SER A 56 -9.46 19.90 14.19
N LEU A 57 -8.63 19.13 13.47
CA LEU A 57 -8.60 19.14 12.01
C LEU A 57 -9.94 18.68 11.41
N SER A 58 -10.53 17.61 11.94
CA SER A 58 -11.86 17.15 11.52
C SER A 58 -12.94 18.23 11.75
N ALA A 59 -12.92 18.90 12.90
CA ALA A 59 -13.86 19.99 13.18
C ALA A 59 -13.69 21.19 12.23
N LEU A 60 -12.45 21.54 11.88
CA LEU A 60 -12.15 22.58 10.89
C LEU A 60 -12.62 22.19 9.47
N THR A 61 -12.51 20.91 9.10
CA THR A 61 -13.04 20.39 7.84
C THR A 61 -14.57 20.43 7.83
N GLU A 62 -15.24 19.98 8.90
CA GLU A 62 -16.70 20.06 9.02
C GLU A 62 -17.22 21.51 8.99
N ALA A 63 -16.44 22.46 9.51
CA ALA A 63 -16.74 23.89 9.46
C ALA A 63 -16.48 24.53 8.08
N GLY A 64 -15.91 23.79 7.12
CA GLY A 64 -15.58 24.26 5.78
C GLY A 64 -14.35 25.19 5.72
N ILE A 65 -13.52 25.19 6.76
CA ILE A 65 -12.28 25.99 6.82
C ILE A 65 -11.12 25.24 6.16
N LEU A 66 -11.09 23.92 6.32
CA LEU A 66 -10.15 23.02 5.66
C LEU A 66 -10.88 22.09 4.70
N ILE A 67 -10.14 21.53 3.76
CA ILE A 67 -10.58 20.45 2.88
C ILE A 67 -9.68 19.26 3.17
N SER A 68 -10.26 18.08 3.35
CA SER A 68 -9.53 16.83 3.54
C SER A 68 -9.60 15.97 2.28
N ASP A 69 -8.50 15.32 1.92
CA ASP A 69 -8.43 14.32 0.85
C ASP A 69 -7.71 13.06 1.35
N VAL A 70 -7.90 11.94 0.66
CA VAL A 70 -7.27 10.66 0.99
C VAL A 70 -5.85 10.64 0.44
N VAL A 71 -4.87 10.47 1.32
CA VAL A 71 -3.44 10.42 0.95
C VAL A 71 -2.92 8.99 0.84
N ASP A 72 -3.41 8.07 1.67
CA ASP A 72 -2.97 6.67 1.69
C ASP A 72 -4.05 5.74 2.29
N ASN A 73 -3.92 4.43 2.05
CA ASN A 73 -4.76 3.39 2.61
C ASN A 73 -3.94 2.48 3.51
N VAL A 74 -4.44 2.17 4.71
CA VAL A 74 -3.78 1.21 5.59
C VAL A 74 -4.63 -0.02 5.84
N VAL A 75 -4.01 -1.20 5.67
CA VAL A 75 -4.68 -2.49 5.87
C VAL A 75 -4.84 -2.75 7.37
N VAL A 76 -6.08 -3.03 7.78
CA VAL A 76 -6.43 -3.35 9.17
C VAL A 76 -7.29 -4.59 9.25
N CYS A 77 -7.25 -5.28 10.39
CA CYS A 77 -8.16 -6.38 10.68
C CYS A 77 -9.61 -5.87 10.72
N PRO A 78 -10.56 -6.43 9.95
CA PRO A 78 -11.95 -5.97 9.98
C PRO A 78 -12.68 -6.30 11.30
N HIS A 79 -12.11 -7.17 12.15
CA HIS A 79 -12.72 -7.56 13.41
C HIS A 79 -12.24 -6.74 14.61
N CYS A 80 -10.94 -6.44 14.68
CA CYS A 80 -10.35 -5.72 15.82
C CYS A 80 -9.70 -4.39 15.44
N PHE A 81 -9.73 -4.01 14.16
CA PHE A 81 -9.10 -2.80 13.60
C PHE A 81 -7.59 -2.71 13.86
N SER A 82 -6.97 -3.79 14.32
CA SER A 82 -5.52 -3.88 14.48
C SER A 82 -4.85 -3.94 13.11
N HIS A 83 -3.85 -3.10 12.93
CA HIS A 83 -2.94 -3.12 11.81
C HIS A 83 -1.75 -4.05 11.98
N ARG A 84 -1.57 -4.61 13.18
CA ARG A 84 -0.51 -5.56 13.49
C ARG A 84 -0.88 -6.92 12.89
N LEU A 85 -0.82 -6.98 11.57
CA LEU A 85 -1.17 -8.13 10.76
C LEU A 85 0.10 -8.89 10.40
N MET A 86 0.04 -10.22 10.53
CA MET A 86 1.04 -11.11 9.95
C MET A 86 0.49 -11.66 8.65
N ILE A 87 1.00 -11.18 7.52
CA ILE A 87 0.60 -11.67 6.21
C ILE A 87 1.34 -12.99 5.93
N ASN A 88 0.60 -14.08 5.94
CA ASN A 88 1.12 -15.43 5.65
C ASN A 88 0.66 -15.87 4.26
N VAL A 89 1.45 -15.54 3.23
CA VAL A 89 1.15 -15.91 1.84
C VAL A 89 1.45 -17.40 1.62
N ARG A 90 0.50 -18.13 1.02
CA ARG A 90 0.63 -19.57 0.71
C ARG A 90 0.09 -19.87 -0.69
N CYS A 91 0.62 -20.91 -1.34
CA CYS A 91 0.10 -21.37 -2.61
C CYS A 91 -1.36 -21.84 -2.45
N PRO A 92 -2.33 -21.36 -3.25
CA PRO A 92 -3.73 -21.74 -3.12
C PRO A 92 -3.96 -23.23 -3.46
N SER A 93 -3.11 -23.81 -4.32
CA SER A 93 -3.27 -25.20 -4.78
C SER A 93 -2.70 -26.23 -3.80
N CYS A 94 -1.57 -25.94 -3.15
CA CYS A 94 -0.87 -26.91 -2.30
C CYS A 94 -0.59 -26.43 -0.87
N HIS A 95 -1.01 -25.21 -0.51
CA HIS A 95 -0.79 -24.57 0.80
C HIS A 95 0.68 -24.43 1.23
N SER A 96 1.63 -24.64 0.32
CA SER A 96 3.06 -24.43 0.58
C SER A 96 3.35 -22.96 0.87
N SER A 97 4.14 -22.71 1.91
CA SER A 97 4.74 -21.39 2.20
C SER A 97 6.01 -21.12 1.39
N ARG A 98 6.54 -22.12 0.67
CA ARG A 98 7.71 -21.96 -0.20
C ARG A 98 7.26 -21.36 -1.53
N LEU A 99 7.04 -20.06 -1.52
CA LEU A 99 6.75 -19.29 -2.72
C LEU A 99 8.07 -18.78 -3.32
N VAL A 100 8.24 -18.99 -4.62
CA VAL A 100 9.37 -18.48 -5.38
C VAL A 100 8.82 -17.67 -6.55
N MET A 101 9.36 -16.48 -6.74
CA MET A 101 9.07 -15.68 -7.92
C MET A 101 10.08 -16.04 -9.00
N GLY A 102 9.59 -16.26 -10.21
CA GLY A 102 10.44 -16.68 -11.32
C GLY A 102 9.70 -16.57 -12.64
N ARG A 103 10.46 -16.59 -13.73
CA ARG A 103 9.91 -16.57 -15.08
C ARG A 103 9.31 -17.95 -15.37
N MET A 104 8.08 -17.96 -15.87
CA MET A 104 7.43 -19.21 -16.28
C MET A 104 7.43 -19.33 -17.79
N ILE A 105 7.58 -20.56 -18.27
CA ILE A 105 7.47 -20.90 -19.68
C ILE A 105 6.28 -21.83 -19.88
N GLU A 106 5.42 -21.50 -20.84
CA GLU A 106 4.45 -22.43 -21.42
C GLU A 106 5.01 -22.96 -22.74
N HIS A 107 5.11 -24.28 -22.87
CA HIS A 107 5.43 -24.93 -24.13
C HIS A 107 4.16 -25.06 -24.98
N MET A 108 4.11 -24.37 -26.11
CA MET A 108 2.89 -24.22 -26.92
C MET A 108 2.41 -25.55 -27.54
N THR A 109 3.31 -26.51 -27.76
CA THR A 109 2.93 -27.79 -28.40
C THR A 109 2.24 -28.76 -27.43
N CYS A 110 2.65 -28.82 -26.16
CA CYS A 110 2.09 -29.77 -25.19
C CYS A 110 1.39 -29.13 -23.97
N GLY A 111 1.38 -27.80 -23.89
CA GLY A 111 0.74 -27.04 -22.81
C GLY A 111 1.43 -27.16 -21.46
N HIS A 112 2.64 -27.71 -21.38
CA HIS A 112 3.34 -27.80 -20.10
C HIS A 112 3.84 -26.42 -19.66
N ILE A 113 3.50 -26.04 -18.43
CA ILE A 113 3.86 -24.76 -17.83
C ILE A 113 4.69 -25.03 -16.58
N ASP A 114 5.88 -24.45 -16.49
CA ASP A 114 6.74 -24.53 -15.31
C ASP A 114 7.74 -23.36 -15.29
N PHE A 115 8.58 -23.28 -14.26
CA PHE A 115 9.67 -22.31 -14.18
C PHE A 115 10.69 -22.51 -15.29
N GLU A 116 11.19 -21.41 -15.88
CA GLU A 116 12.19 -21.40 -16.95
C GLU A 116 13.42 -22.25 -16.61
N GLU A 117 13.83 -22.27 -15.33
CA GLU A 117 14.93 -23.08 -14.83
C GLU A 117 14.76 -24.57 -15.13
N ARG A 118 13.52 -25.08 -15.18
CA ARG A 118 13.23 -26.48 -15.51
C ARG A 118 13.25 -26.78 -16.99
N PHE A 119 13.27 -25.76 -17.84
CA PHE A 119 13.43 -25.92 -19.28
C PHE A 119 14.90 -25.81 -19.71
N LYS A 120 15.79 -25.24 -18.88
CA LYS A 120 17.20 -25.06 -19.21
C LYS A 120 17.95 -26.41 -19.20
N SER A 121 18.74 -26.64 -20.24
CA SER A 121 19.75 -27.68 -20.36
C SER A 121 21.07 -27.07 -20.87
N GLU A 122 22.13 -27.88 -20.94
CA GLU A 122 23.42 -27.45 -21.53
C GLU A 122 23.30 -27.07 -23.01
N GLU A 123 22.32 -27.65 -23.71
CA GLU A 123 22.11 -27.48 -25.15
C GLU A 123 21.07 -26.40 -25.50
N GLY A 124 20.38 -25.81 -24.50
CA GLY A 124 19.36 -24.78 -24.70
C GLY A 124 18.10 -25.00 -23.87
N LEU A 125 16.94 -24.69 -24.45
CA LEU A 125 15.64 -24.87 -23.79
C LEU A 125 14.94 -26.13 -24.31
N PHE A 126 14.54 -27.02 -23.40
CA PHE A 126 13.85 -28.26 -23.69
C PHE A 126 12.67 -28.46 -22.75
N CYS A 127 11.54 -28.92 -23.28
CA CYS A 127 10.36 -29.20 -22.46
C CYS A 127 10.65 -30.37 -21.50
N PRO A 128 10.53 -30.22 -20.17
CA PRO A 128 10.79 -31.33 -19.25
C PRO A 128 9.76 -32.46 -19.40
N ASN A 129 8.55 -32.15 -19.88
CA ASN A 129 7.46 -33.11 -20.09
C ASN A 129 7.61 -33.94 -21.38
N CYS A 130 7.88 -33.31 -22.54
CA CYS A 130 7.91 -34.00 -23.84
C CYS A 130 9.29 -34.05 -24.52
N LYS A 131 10.31 -33.45 -23.91
CA LYS A 131 11.71 -33.41 -24.37
C LYS A 131 11.96 -32.73 -25.72
N LYS A 132 10.96 -32.05 -26.30
CA LYS A 132 11.16 -31.25 -27.53
C LYS A 132 11.92 -29.95 -27.22
N PRO A 133 12.78 -29.47 -28.15
CA PRO A 133 13.46 -28.18 -28.01
C PRO A 133 12.48 -27.02 -28.17
N LEU A 134 12.79 -25.91 -27.51
CA LEU A 134 12.06 -24.64 -27.56
C LEU A 134 12.99 -23.59 -28.19
N ASN A 135 12.89 -23.39 -29.50
CA ASN A 135 13.82 -22.55 -30.23
C ASN A 135 13.28 -21.14 -30.45
N GLN A 136 11.98 -21.03 -30.76
CA GLN A 136 11.37 -19.77 -31.18
C GLN A 136 10.27 -19.32 -30.20
N LEU A 137 10.49 -18.17 -29.56
CA LEU A 137 9.51 -17.50 -28.72
C LEU A 137 8.27 -17.12 -29.54
N GLY A 138 7.08 -17.33 -28.98
CA GLY A 138 5.79 -17.08 -29.63
C GLY A 138 5.33 -18.18 -30.59
N VAL A 139 6.20 -19.14 -30.91
CA VAL A 139 5.87 -20.31 -31.75
C VAL A 139 5.98 -21.58 -30.92
N ASP A 140 7.17 -21.87 -30.40
CA ASP A 140 7.42 -23.07 -29.60
C ASP A 140 7.02 -22.86 -28.14
N TYR A 141 7.23 -21.64 -27.62
CA TYR A 141 6.98 -21.33 -26.22
C TYR A 141 6.58 -19.88 -25.97
N LYS A 142 5.92 -19.65 -24.84
CA LYS A 142 5.56 -18.33 -24.32
C LYS A 142 6.17 -18.14 -22.94
N VAL A 143 6.60 -16.91 -22.64
CA VAL A 143 7.16 -16.54 -21.32
C VAL A 143 6.15 -15.67 -20.57
N PHE A 144 6.00 -15.93 -19.27
CA PHE A 144 5.30 -15.06 -18.34
C PHE A 144 6.34 -14.42 -17.43
N SER A 145 6.59 -13.12 -17.61
CA SER A 145 7.67 -12.41 -16.90
C SER A 145 7.28 -11.96 -15.50
N SER A 146 5.99 -11.83 -15.20
CA SER A 146 5.46 -11.52 -13.86
C SER A 146 3.93 -11.41 -13.94
N LEU A 147 3.20 -12.19 -13.12
CA LEU A 147 1.82 -11.85 -12.76
C LEU A 147 1.93 -10.91 -11.54
N TYR A 148 1.51 -9.67 -11.72
CA TYR A 148 1.39 -8.69 -10.63
C TYR A 148 0.33 -9.13 -9.62
#